data_AF-A0AAW1XPU1-F1
#
_entry.id   AF-A0AAW1XPU1-F1
#
_cell.length_a   1.000
_cell.length_b   1.000
_cell.length_c   1.000
_cell.angle_alpha   90.00
_cell.angle_beta   90.00
_cell.angle_gamma   90.00
#
_symmetry.space_group_name_H-M   'P 1'
#
loop_
_entity.id
_entity.type
_entity.pdbx_description
1 polymer ?
#
loop_
_entity_poly.entity_id
_entity_poly.type
_entity_poly.pdbx_seq_one_letter_code
_entity_poly.pdbx_strand_id
1 'polypeptide(L)'
;MNPPLNLKTSTVTPLDLHAPSPEMEEKVEAVERIIKYEFKKKNKRLLEVALTHSSCVNAVSNLRLAFMGDAVLGLAVSKYLYHEYPGIDQGDLTRLRSVNVGNEKFARVAVRHNLYNYLRRTAPDVDDLVREFTEVVNGEDQEKAHVYRGSMDAPKVLADIVESVAAAIYVDLNYDLKKFWKKFRHLLEPITTLEEIQEQPQPVTELYEFCQKHGMDVIITPQRDETKRIENVYVVYVDGEFVASGSSKKKGIAKVNAAKIALRELKQLMCINDASVEVTATATTNASGTVTARRKPVFIKVEQIQPGTSGHTLMVKVVNSNPIKVTSKNGNRSSLSSRPFQAPRIAECLVGDETGVIVFTARNDQVETMKPGTTVILRNAKIDMFKGTMRLAVDKWGRVEVIEPADFEVLESYNLSLVEYELVDVGESDQKSYFDED
;
A
#
# COMPACT_ATOMS: atom_id res chain seq x y z
N MET A 1 19.41 11.46 45.60
CA MET A 1 20.54 10.81 44.89
C MET A 1 20.27 9.31 44.88
N ASN A 2 19.74 8.78 43.79
CA ASN A 2 19.68 7.33 43.58
C ASN A 2 20.96 6.90 42.85
N PRO A 3 21.58 5.77 43.22
CA PRO A 3 22.77 5.30 42.53
C PRO A 3 22.39 4.87 41.10
N PRO A 4 23.31 4.97 40.13
CA PRO A 4 23.00 4.53 38.78
C PRO A 4 22.86 3.00 38.76
N LEU A 5 21.76 2.53 38.18
CA LEU A 5 21.57 1.14 37.77
C LEU A 5 22.73 0.74 36.87
N ASN A 6 23.55 -0.20 37.36
CA ASN A 6 24.63 -0.80 36.63
C ASN A 6 24.05 -1.80 35.63
N LEU A 7 23.47 -1.29 34.53
CA LEU A 7 23.19 -2.11 33.35
C LEU A 7 24.53 -2.52 32.77
N LYS A 8 24.96 -3.75 33.08
CA LYS A 8 25.90 -4.50 32.24
C LYS A 8 25.24 -4.68 30.88
N THR A 9 25.34 -3.67 30.03
CA THR A 9 25.19 -3.82 28.60
C THR A 9 26.38 -4.67 28.17
N SER A 10 26.13 -5.95 27.92
CA SER A 10 27.08 -6.81 27.22
C SER A 10 27.30 -6.22 25.82
N THR A 11 28.28 -5.33 25.72
CA THR A 11 28.80 -4.80 24.46
C THR A 11 29.62 -5.89 23.79
N VAL A 12 28.94 -6.92 23.27
CA VAL A 12 29.56 -7.84 22.33
C VAL A 12 29.59 -7.13 20.98
N THR A 13 30.78 -6.70 20.58
CA THR A 13 31.09 -6.22 19.24
C THR A 13 30.64 -7.26 18.20
N PRO A 14 29.86 -6.88 17.18
CA PRO A 14 29.41 -7.83 16.17
C PRO A 14 30.52 -7.98 15.14
N LEU A 15 31.50 -8.87 15.37
CA LEU A 15 32.24 -9.64 14.33
C LEU A 15 33.47 -10.43 14.88
N ASP A 16 33.44 -11.01 16.08
CA ASP A 16 34.41 -12.06 16.39
C ASP A 16 34.01 -13.34 15.63
N LEU A 17 34.57 -13.43 14.42
CA LEU A 17 34.33 -14.45 13.39
C LEU A 17 34.97 -15.78 13.81
N HIS A 18 34.22 -16.54 14.59
CA HIS A 18 34.44 -17.97 14.83
C HIS A 18 33.69 -18.84 13.81
N ALA A 19 33.98 -20.14 13.80
CA ALA A 19 33.17 -21.13 13.10
C ALA A 19 31.71 -21.13 13.62
N PRO A 20 30.74 -21.64 12.83
CA PRO A 20 29.38 -21.82 13.31
C PRO A 20 29.34 -22.61 14.63
N SER A 21 28.34 -22.36 15.47
CA SER A 21 28.09 -23.23 16.62
C SER A 21 27.86 -24.68 16.15
N PRO A 22 28.32 -25.72 16.88
CA PRO A 22 28.20 -27.12 16.45
C PRO A 22 26.76 -27.53 16.06
N GLU A 23 25.76 -27.01 16.78
CA GLU A 23 24.33 -27.27 16.55
C GLU A 23 23.80 -26.69 15.22
N MET A 24 24.51 -25.72 14.64
CA MET A 24 24.09 -25.01 13.43
C MET A 24 24.91 -25.39 12.20
N GLU A 25 26.00 -26.15 12.36
CA GLU A 25 26.91 -26.48 11.26
C GLU A 25 26.20 -27.24 10.13
N GLU A 26 25.46 -28.29 10.46
CA GLU A 26 24.67 -29.06 9.49
C GLU A 26 23.63 -28.20 8.77
N LYS A 27 22.95 -27.32 9.51
CA LYS A 27 21.91 -26.42 8.97
C LYS A 27 22.52 -25.38 8.03
N VAL A 28 23.67 -24.82 8.39
CA VAL A 28 24.44 -23.88 7.56
C VAL A 28 24.84 -24.56 6.26
N GLU A 29 25.41 -25.76 6.30
CA GLU A 29 25.80 -26.49 5.09
C GLU A 29 24.60 -26.87 4.21
N ALA A 30 23.48 -27.24 4.82
CA ALA A 30 22.25 -27.52 4.08
C ALA A 30 21.75 -26.28 3.33
N VAL A 31 21.77 -25.12 3.99
CA VAL A 31 21.38 -23.86 3.35
C VAL A 31 22.39 -23.46 2.27
N GLU A 32 23.71 -23.62 2.46
CA GLU A 32 24.73 -23.39 1.41
C GLU A 32 24.44 -24.19 0.13
N ARG A 33 23.98 -25.44 0.25
CA ARG A 33 23.56 -26.28 -0.88
C ARG A 33 22.30 -25.74 -1.57
N ILE A 34 21.31 -25.31 -0.79
CA ILE A 34 20.05 -24.73 -1.31
C ILE A 34 20.34 -23.44 -2.10
N ILE A 35 21.13 -22.53 -1.54
CA ILE A 35 21.47 -21.24 -2.16
C ILE A 35 22.60 -21.34 -3.21
N LYS A 36 23.17 -22.53 -3.42
CA LYS A 36 24.27 -22.78 -4.37
C LYS A 36 25.43 -21.79 -4.20
N TYR A 37 25.75 -21.48 -2.95
CA TYR A 37 26.77 -20.52 -2.55
C TYR A 37 27.48 -21.01 -1.29
N GLU A 38 28.79 -21.16 -1.38
CA GLU A 38 29.66 -21.49 -0.26
C GLU A 38 30.27 -20.21 0.32
N PHE A 39 30.02 -19.97 1.60
CA PHE A 39 30.57 -18.84 2.33
C PHE A 39 32.06 -19.02 2.57
N LYS A 40 32.81 -17.91 2.52
CA LYS A 40 34.21 -17.94 2.96
C LYS A 40 34.28 -18.50 4.38
N LYS A 41 35.27 -19.36 4.67
CA LYS A 41 35.43 -20.02 5.98
C LYS A 41 35.32 -19.04 7.16
N LYS A 42 35.94 -17.86 7.05
CA LYS A 42 35.86 -16.81 8.07
C LYS A 42 34.47 -16.23 8.28
N ASN A 43 33.60 -16.29 7.27
CA ASN A 43 32.29 -15.64 7.22
C ASN A 43 31.12 -16.63 7.37
N LYS A 44 31.35 -17.94 7.57
CA LYS A 44 30.27 -18.93 7.74
C LYS A 44 29.29 -18.59 8.87
N ARG A 45 29.76 -17.92 9.93
CA ARG A 45 28.92 -17.42 11.03
C ARG A 45 27.88 -16.37 10.60
N LEU A 46 28.09 -15.66 9.48
CA LEU A 46 27.06 -14.76 8.93
C LEU A 46 25.79 -15.52 8.56
N LEU A 47 25.93 -16.73 7.99
CA LEU A 47 24.79 -17.56 7.65
C LEU A 47 24.11 -18.12 8.89
N GLU A 48 24.86 -18.48 9.94
CA GLU A 48 24.27 -18.84 11.24
C GLU A 48 23.39 -17.71 11.80
N VAL A 49 23.91 -16.47 11.79
CA VAL A 49 23.16 -15.30 12.28
C VAL A 49 21.91 -15.06 11.43
N ALA A 50 22.00 -15.19 10.09
CA ALA A 50 20.84 -15.10 9.22
C ALA A 50 19.76 -16.15 9.53
N LEU A 51 20.18 -17.33 9.96
CA LEU A 51 19.30 -18.44 10.33
C LEU A 51 18.94 -18.46 11.83
N THR A 52 19.04 -17.32 12.53
CA THR A 52 18.71 -17.23 13.96
C THR A 52 17.58 -16.25 14.23
N HIS A 53 16.47 -16.76 14.74
CA HIS A 53 15.29 -15.97 15.10
C HIS A 53 15.53 -15.14 16.37
N SER A 54 14.82 -14.02 16.49
CA SER A 54 14.89 -13.12 17.66
C SER A 54 14.43 -13.75 18.98
N SER A 55 13.67 -14.85 18.93
CA SER A 55 13.29 -15.63 20.13
C SER A 55 14.48 -16.27 20.84
N CYS A 56 15.61 -16.45 20.16
CA CYS A 56 16.80 -17.09 20.75
C CYS A 56 17.61 -16.05 21.52
N VAL A 57 17.24 -15.82 22.79
CA VAL A 57 17.81 -14.76 23.66
C VAL A 57 19.34 -14.82 23.79
N ASN A 58 19.93 -16.02 23.73
CA ASN A 58 21.37 -16.22 23.91
C ASN A 58 22.17 -16.13 22.58
N ALA A 59 21.54 -15.70 21.49
CA ALA A 59 22.17 -15.64 20.17
C ALA A 59 21.89 -14.29 19.47
N VAL A 60 22.77 -13.92 18.54
CA VAL A 60 22.56 -12.73 17.70
C VAL A 60 21.47 -13.02 16.68
N SER A 61 20.42 -12.21 16.67
CA SER A 61 19.27 -12.40 15.78
C SER A 61 19.53 -11.93 14.36
N ASN A 62 18.73 -12.47 13.43
CA ASN A 62 18.79 -12.16 12.01
C ASN A 62 18.28 -10.76 11.63
N LEU A 63 17.61 -10.04 12.54
CA LEU A 63 16.88 -8.80 12.25
C LEU A 63 17.78 -7.70 11.64
N ARG A 64 19.04 -7.59 12.10
CA ARG A 64 19.99 -6.60 11.55
C ARG A 64 20.42 -6.96 10.11
N LEU A 65 20.53 -8.25 9.81
CA LEU A 65 20.77 -8.71 8.45
C LEU A 65 19.51 -8.54 7.59
N ALA A 66 18.31 -8.83 8.12
CA ALA A 66 17.06 -8.63 7.42
C ALA A 66 16.86 -7.15 7.02
N PHE A 67 17.15 -6.22 7.92
CA PHE A 67 17.15 -4.78 7.62
C PHE A 67 18.03 -4.40 6.41
N MET A 68 19.27 -4.92 6.35
CA MET A 68 20.15 -4.70 5.20
C MET A 68 19.63 -5.43 3.95
N GLY A 69 19.07 -6.62 4.14
CA GLY A 69 18.55 -7.50 3.10
C GLY A 69 17.43 -6.86 2.31
N ASP A 70 16.48 -6.22 2.99
CA ASP A 70 15.38 -5.48 2.38
C ASP A 70 15.90 -4.41 1.39
N ALA A 71 16.86 -3.60 1.84
CA ALA A 71 17.46 -2.55 1.00
C ALA A 71 18.21 -3.14 -0.21
N VAL A 72 19.00 -4.19 -0.01
CA VAL A 72 19.81 -4.81 -1.07
C VAL A 72 18.96 -5.54 -2.09
N LEU A 73 17.95 -6.31 -1.66
CA LEU A 73 17.01 -6.96 -2.55
C LEU A 73 16.19 -5.93 -3.33
N GLY A 74 15.72 -4.88 -2.65
CA GLY A 74 15.04 -3.76 -3.27
C GLY A 74 15.86 -3.13 -4.39
N LEU A 75 17.14 -2.83 -4.14
CA LEU A 75 18.03 -2.25 -5.15
C LEU A 75 18.36 -3.24 -6.28
N ALA A 76 18.63 -4.50 -5.96
CA ALA A 76 19.01 -5.51 -6.96
C ALA A 76 17.87 -5.80 -7.94
N VAL A 77 16.65 -5.99 -7.43
CA VAL A 77 15.46 -6.21 -8.25
C VAL A 77 15.11 -4.95 -9.03
N SER A 78 15.16 -3.76 -8.42
CA SER A 78 14.90 -2.50 -9.15
C SER A 78 15.87 -2.31 -10.31
N LYS A 79 17.16 -2.60 -10.10
CA LYS A 79 18.18 -2.54 -11.15
C LYS A 79 17.89 -3.55 -12.27
N TYR A 80 17.48 -4.77 -11.92
CA TYR A 80 17.08 -5.78 -12.90
C TYR A 80 15.90 -5.30 -13.74
N LEU A 81 14.80 -4.89 -13.10
CA LEU A 81 13.59 -4.43 -13.78
C LEU A 81 13.83 -3.21 -14.68
N TYR A 82 14.64 -2.26 -14.22
CA TYR A 82 15.01 -1.07 -15.01
C TYR A 82 15.71 -1.42 -16.33
N HIS A 83 16.53 -2.47 -16.33
CA HIS A 83 17.23 -2.92 -17.52
C HIS A 83 16.41 -3.87 -18.40
N GLU A 84 15.58 -4.71 -17.79
CA GLU A 84 14.72 -5.66 -18.49
C GLU A 84 13.59 -4.94 -19.24
N TYR A 85 13.05 -3.87 -18.66
CA TYR A 85 11.93 -3.11 -19.22
C TYR A 85 12.31 -1.63 -19.49
N PRO A 86 13.10 -1.32 -20.54
CA PRO A 86 13.57 0.04 -20.80
C PRO A 86 12.48 1.00 -21.30
N GLY A 87 11.35 0.47 -21.79
CA GLY A 87 10.28 1.24 -22.44
C GLY A 87 9.04 1.51 -21.59
N ILE A 88 9.00 1.01 -20.35
CA ILE A 88 7.82 1.12 -19.49
C ILE A 88 7.94 2.33 -18.55
N ASP A 89 6.80 2.86 -18.11
CA ASP A 89 6.80 4.04 -17.25
C ASP A 89 7.10 3.71 -15.78
N GLN A 90 7.32 4.77 -14.99
CA GLN A 90 7.65 4.66 -13.57
C GLN A 90 6.58 3.92 -12.76
N GLY A 91 5.29 4.10 -13.09
CA GLY A 91 4.17 3.47 -12.42
C GLY A 91 4.21 1.95 -12.54
N ASP A 92 4.38 1.45 -13.76
CA ASP A 92 4.52 0.02 -14.04
C ASP A 92 5.79 -0.59 -13.42
N LEU A 93 6.92 0.12 -13.45
CA LEU A 93 8.14 -0.30 -12.72
C LEU A 93 7.89 -0.41 -11.21
N THR A 94 7.14 0.53 -10.65
CA THR A 94 6.80 0.51 -9.21
C THR A 94 5.90 -0.68 -8.89
N ARG A 95 4.94 -0.98 -9.75
CA ARG A 95 4.03 -2.14 -9.63
C ARG A 95 4.80 -3.46 -9.73
N LEU A 96 5.65 -3.62 -10.76
CA LEU A 96 6.55 -4.76 -10.93
C LEU A 96 7.47 -4.98 -9.73
N ARG A 97 8.05 -3.89 -9.21
CA ARG A 97 8.88 -3.96 -8.01
C ARG A 97 8.07 -4.44 -6.80
N SER A 98 6.86 -3.93 -6.62
CA SER A 98 6.04 -4.25 -5.44
C SER A 98 5.64 -5.73 -5.34
N VAL A 99 5.49 -6.43 -6.48
CA VAL A 99 5.16 -7.86 -6.50
C VAL A 99 6.40 -8.76 -6.39
N ASN A 100 7.55 -8.27 -6.83
CA ASN A 100 8.82 -9.02 -6.80
C ASN A 100 9.67 -8.73 -5.56
N VAL A 101 9.36 -7.67 -4.82
CA VAL A 101 10.02 -7.27 -3.58
C VAL A 101 8.94 -6.99 -2.54
N GLY A 102 8.70 -7.96 -1.68
CA GLY A 102 7.70 -7.82 -0.63
C GLY A 102 7.60 -9.06 0.24
N ASN A 103 6.97 -8.88 1.41
CA ASN A 103 6.83 -9.90 2.44
C ASN A 103 6.19 -11.19 1.90
N GLU A 104 5.14 -11.08 1.08
CA GLU A 104 4.48 -12.23 0.45
C GLU A 104 5.43 -13.01 -0.47
N LYS A 105 6.12 -12.29 -1.38
CA LYS A 105 7.05 -12.89 -2.34
C LYS A 105 8.16 -13.64 -1.61
N PHE A 106 8.77 -13.01 -0.61
CA PHE A 106 9.86 -13.61 0.15
C PHE A 106 9.39 -14.75 1.04
N ALA A 107 8.19 -14.66 1.64
CA ALA A 107 7.65 -15.78 2.39
C ALA A 107 7.43 -17.03 1.52
N ARG A 108 6.91 -16.85 0.30
CA ARG A 108 6.76 -17.94 -0.67
C ARG A 108 8.10 -18.51 -1.14
N VAL A 109 9.12 -17.67 -1.28
CA VAL A 109 10.51 -18.11 -1.54
C VAL A 109 11.02 -18.98 -0.39
N ALA A 110 10.82 -18.56 0.86
CA ALA A 110 11.23 -19.33 2.03
C ALA A 110 10.54 -20.70 2.10
N VAL A 111 9.24 -20.76 1.78
CA VAL A 111 8.46 -22.01 1.71
C VAL A 111 8.99 -22.91 0.60
N ARG A 112 9.13 -22.39 -0.63
CA ARG A 112 9.61 -23.14 -1.80
C ARG A 112 10.95 -23.82 -1.55
N HIS A 113 11.85 -23.13 -0.84
CA HIS A 113 13.19 -23.62 -0.54
C HIS A 113 13.31 -24.25 0.86
N ASN A 114 12.20 -24.43 1.57
CA ASN A 114 12.14 -25.01 2.92
C ASN A 114 13.09 -24.33 3.93
N LEU A 115 13.35 -23.03 3.79
CA LEU A 115 14.36 -22.33 4.59
C LEU A 115 14.01 -22.27 6.08
N TYR A 116 12.71 -22.28 6.41
CA TYR A 116 12.23 -22.24 7.79
C TYR A 116 12.68 -23.45 8.62
N ASN A 117 12.88 -24.62 7.99
CA ASN A 117 13.33 -25.83 8.68
C ASN A 117 14.75 -25.69 9.25
N TYR A 118 15.54 -24.78 8.68
CA TYR A 118 16.91 -24.50 9.11
C TYR A 118 17.01 -23.31 10.07
N LEU A 119 15.89 -22.62 10.37
CA LEU A 119 15.87 -21.51 11.31
C LEU A 119 16.00 -22.02 12.75
N ARG A 120 17.01 -21.54 13.48
CA ARG A 120 17.13 -21.66 14.94
C ARG A 120 16.12 -20.74 15.60
N ARG A 121 15.22 -21.31 16.40
CA ARG A 121 14.10 -20.59 17.02
C ARG A 121 13.61 -21.29 18.30
N THR A 122 12.86 -20.56 19.10
CA THR A 122 12.20 -21.01 20.33
C THR A 122 10.88 -20.26 20.46
N ALA A 123 9.97 -20.48 19.51
CA ALA A 123 8.72 -19.73 19.38
C ALA A 123 7.61 -20.62 18.77
N PRO A 124 6.91 -21.44 19.58
CA PRO A 124 5.93 -22.42 19.08
C PRO A 124 4.76 -21.76 18.34
N ASP A 125 4.31 -20.58 18.78
CA ASP A 125 3.22 -19.85 18.12
C ASP A 125 3.54 -19.47 16.67
N VAL A 126 4.83 -19.26 16.37
CA VAL A 126 5.31 -18.96 15.02
C VAL A 126 5.28 -20.23 14.15
N ASP A 127 5.49 -21.41 14.73
CA ASP A 127 5.46 -22.68 14.01
C ASP A 127 4.07 -22.98 13.46
N ASP A 128 3.01 -22.77 14.25
CA ASP A 128 1.64 -22.97 13.79
C ASP A 128 1.26 -22.02 12.66
N LEU A 129 1.63 -20.74 12.79
CA LEU A 129 1.37 -19.74 11.76
C LEU A 129 2.10 -20.06 10.44
N VAL A 130 3.35 -20.51 10.52
CA VAL A 130 4.14 -20.89 9.35
C VAL A 130 3.59 -22.18 8.72
N ARG A 131 3.15 -23.14 9.53
CA ARG A 131 2.54 -24.38 9.05
C ARG A 131 1.26 -24.10 8.27
N GLU A 132 0.34 -23.33 8.83
CA GLU A 132 -0.91 -22.93 8.16
C GLU A 132 -0.61 -22.21 6.82
N PHE A 133 0.32 -21.24 6.82
CA PHE A 133 0.71 -20.55 5.58
C PHE A 133 1.33 -21.50 4.54
N THR A 134 2.15 -22.45 4.99
CA THR A 134 2.78 -23.44 4.11
C THR A 134 1.74 -24.38 3.49
N GLU A 135 0.75 -24.83 4.26
CA GLU A 135 -0.36 -25.65 3.76
C GLU A 135 -1.16 -24.90 2.69
N VAL A 136 -1.47 -23.61 2.92
CA VAL A 136 -2.14 -22.75 1.93
C VAL A 136 -1.31 -22.62 0.66
N VAL A 137 -0.02 -22.27 0.77
CA VAL A 137 0.86 -22.08 -0.40
C VAL A 137 1.06 -23.38 -1.19
N ASN A 138 1.14 -24.53 -0.52
CA ASN A 138 1.29 -25.82 -1.19
C ASN A 138 -0.01 -26.34 -1.82
N GLY A 139 -1.16 -25.95 -1.28
CA GLY A 139 -2.48 -26.26 -1.84
C GLY A 139 -2.91 -25.32 -2.98
N GLU A 140 -2.23 -24.19 -3.17
CA GLU A 140 -2.44 -23.31 -4.31
C GLU A 140 -1.88 -23.93 -5.60
N ASP A 141 -2.67 -23.83 -6.68
CA ASP A 141 -2.28 -24.32 -8.00
C ASP A 141 -1.06 -23.52 -8.51
N GLN A 142 0.09 -24.19 -8.69
CA GLN A 142 1.36 -23.50 -9.00
C GLN A 142 1.33 -22.77 -10.35
N GLU A 143 0.43 -23.16 -11.27
CA GLU A 143 0.22 -22.48 -12.55
C GLU A 143 -0.61 -21.18 -12.42
N LYS A 144 -1.32 -20.96 -11.31
CA LYS A 144 -2.12 -19.75 -11.04
C LYS A 144 -1.62 -19.01 -9.81
N ALA A 145 -0.30 -18.92 -9.66
CA ALA A 145 0.32 -18.19 -8.56
C ALA A 145 -0.22 -16.76 -8.49
N HIS A 146 -0.86 -16.41 -7.37
CA HIS A 146 -1.39 -15.07 -7.15
C HIS A 146 -0.26 -14.02 -7.21
N VAL A 147 -0.28 -13.20 -8.27
CA VAL A 147 0.73 -12.18 -8.56
C VAL A 147 0.98 -11.20 -7.41
N TYR A 148 -0.04 -10.87 -6.62
CA TYR A 148 0.03 -9.83 -5.59
C TYR A 148 0.03 -10.33 -4.16
N ARG A 149 -0.95 -11.17 -3.79
CA ARG A 149 -1.18 -11.59 -2.41
C ARG A 149 -2.05 -12.82 -2.35
N GLY A 150 -1.61 -13.84 -1.59
CA GLY A 150 -2.41 -15.02 -1.28
C GLY A 150 -3.63 -14.71 -0.42
N SER A 151 -4.39 -15.76 -0.11
CA SER A 151 -5.58 -15.67 0.74
C SER A 151 -5.25 -15.51 2.23
N MET A 152 -4.01 -15.79 2.62
CA MET A 152 -3.49 -15.69 3.98
C MET A 152 -2.37 -14.66 4.08
N ASP A 153 -2.24 -14.03 5.25
CA ASP A 153 -1.11 -13.16 5.56
C ASP A 153 0.20 -13.95 5.67
N ALA A 154 1.18 -13.60 4.84
CA ALA A 154 2.53 -14.13 4.96
C ALA A 154 3.15 -13.84 6.35
N PRO A 155 3.62 -14.87 7.08
CA PRO A 155 4.39 -14.72 8.32
C PRO A 155 5.67 -13.92 8.07
N LYS A 156 5.87 -12.80 8.79
CA LYS A 156 7.04 -11.92 8.58
C LYS A 156 8.38 -12.63 8.76
N VAL A 157 8.43 -13.61 9.68
CA VAL A 157 9.61 -14.46 9.91
C VAL A 157 10.13 -15.11 8.63
N LEU A 158 9.25 -15.51 7.70
CA LEU A 158 9.67 -16.17 6.45
C LEU A 158 10.37 -15.19 5.51
N ALA A 159 9.87 -13.95 5.42
CA ALA A 159 10.51 -12.90 4.64
C ALA A 159 11.86 -12.50 5.27
N ASP A 160 11.91 -12.37 6.60
CA ASP A 160 13.13 -12.01 7.32
C ASP A 160 14.26 -13.03 7.10
N ILE A 161 13.95 -14.32 6.95
CA ILE A 161 14.94 -15.35 6.59
C ILE A 161 15.55 -15.07 5.22
N VAL A 162 14.72 -14.79 4.20
CA VAL A 162 15.21 -14.52 2.83
C VAL A 162 16.04 -13.24 2.81
N GLU A 163 15.54 -12.18 3.45
CA GLU A 163 16.23 -10.89 3.56
C GLU A 163 17.59 -11.05 4.28
N SER A 164 17.61 -11.76 5.41
CA SER A 164 18.85 -11.95 6.17
C SER A 164 19.88 -12.84 5.46
N VAL A 165 19.45 -13.89 4.77
CA VAL A 165 20.32 -14.73 3.94
C VAL A 165 20.87 -13.91 2.76
N ALA A 166 20.05 -13.07 2.13
CA ALA A 166 20.48 -12.17 1.08
C ALA A 166 21.58 -11.21 1.57
N ALA A 167 21.37 -10.59 2.73
CA ALA A 167 22.36 -9.72 3.35
C ALA A 167 23.65 -10.45 3.70
N ALA A 168 23.57 -11.67 4.24
CA ALA A 168 24.76 -12.49 4.56
C ALA A 168 25.62 -12.73 3.30
N ILE A 169 25.00 -13.12 2.18
CA ILE A 169 25.70 -13.32 0.90
C ILE A 169 26.29 -11.99 0.41
N TYR A 170 25.53 -10.89 0.49
CA TYR A 170 25.99 -9.58 0.06
C TYR A 170 27.22 -9.10 0.85
N VAL A 171 27.23 -9.30 2.17
CA VAL A 171 28.37 -8.99 3.04
C VAL A 171 29.57 -9.90 2.72
N ASP A 172 29.35 -11.20 2.53
CA ASP A 172 30.45 -12.13 2.19
C ASP A 172 31.11 -11.81 0.83
N LEU A 173 30.31 -11.28 -0.10
CA LEU A 173 30.76 -10.76 -1.41
C LEU A 173 31.36 -9.35 -1.35
N ASN A 174 31.59 -8.80 -0.15
CA ASN A 174 32.13 -7.46 0.06
C ASN A 174 31.30 -6.37 -0.64
N TYR A 175 29.98 -6.46 -0.50
CA TYR A 175 29.01 -5.47 -0.99
C TYR A 175 28.99 -5.30 -2.52
N ASP A 176 29.39 -6.34 -3.27
CA ASP A 176 29.33 -6.35 -4.75
C ASP A 176 27.95 -6.78 -5.24
N LEU A 177 27.11 -5.80 -5.60
CA LEU A 177 25.72 -6.02 -6.03
C LEU A 177 25.62 -6.90 -7.29
N LYS A 178 26.60 -6.81 -8.21
CA LYS A 178 26.57 -7.59 -9.46
C LYS A 178 26.84 -9.07 -9.18
N LYS A 179 27.83 -9.37 -8.33
CA LYS A 179 28.09 -10.74 -7.90
C LYS A 179 26.95 -11.29 -7.07
N PHE A 180 26.39 -10.47 -6.17
CA PHE A 180 25.24 -10.83 -5.34
C PHE A 180 24.07 -11.25 -6.22
N TRP A 181 23.65 -10.40 -7.18
CA TRP A 181 22.53 -10.72 -8.06
C TRP A 181 22.73 -12.03 -8.83
N LYS A 182 23.94 -12.24 -9.38
CA LYS A 182 24.29 -13.48 -10.08
C LYS A 182 24.13 -14.73 -9.22
N LYS A 183 24.41 -14.63 -7.91
CA LYS A 183 24.31 -15.73 -6.97
C LYS A 183 22.91 -15.89 -6.40
N PHE A 184 22.21 -14.80 -6.09
CA PHE A 184 20.94 -14.84 -5.38
C PHE A 184 19.71 -14.99 -6.27
N ARG A 185 19.75 -14.47 -7.51
CA ARG A 185 18.58 -14.38 -8.41
C ARG A 185 17.78 -15.69 -8.50
N HIS A 186 18.45 -16.83 -8.63
CA HIS A 186 17.79 -18.13 -8.81
C HIS A 186 16.85 -18.50 -7.65
N LEU A 187 17.04 -17.95 -6.45
CA LEU A 187 16.14 -18.17 -5.32
C LEU A 187 14.82 -17.42 -5.47
N LEU A 188 14.85 -16.25 -6.14
CA LEU A 188 13.68 -15.41 -6.37
C LEU A 188 12.81 -15.89 -7.54
N GLU A 189 13.33 -16.81 -8.37
CA GLU A 189 12.61 -17.32 -9.53
C GLU A 189 11.39 -18.17 -9.11
N PRO A 190 10.29 -18.12 -9.89
CA PRO A 190 10.08 -17.25 -11.05
C PRO A 190 9.91 -15.78 -10.65
N ILE A 191 10.59 -14.86 -11.34
CA ILE A 191 10.35 -13.42 -11.22
C ILE A 191 9.08 -13.07 -12.01
N THR A 192 8.17 -12.37 -11.35
CA THR A 192 6.88 -11.96 -11.92
C THR A 192 7.08 -10.92 -13.01
N THR A 193 6.45 -11.12 -14.15
CA THR A 193 6.57 -10.33 -15.38
C THR A 193 5.51 -9.25 -15.49
N LEU A 194 5.66 -8.36 -16.48
CA LEU A 194 4.67 -7.31 -16.74
C LEU A 194 3.39 -7.89 -17.33
N GLU A 195 3.53 -8.88 -18.20
CA GLU A 195 2.43 -9.60 -18.84
C GLU A 195 1.54 -10.25 -17.77
N GLU A 196 2.12 -10.98 -16.81
CA GLU A 196 1.37 -11.59 -15.70
C GLU A 196 0.63 -10.57 -14.84
N ILE A 197 1.25 -9.41 -14.60
CA ILE A 197 0.66 -8.28 -13.87
C ILE A 197 -0.53 -7.67 -14.61
N GLN A 198 -0.46 -7.62 -15.94
CA GLN A 198 -1.52 -7.09 -16.81
C GLN A 198 -2.66 -8.10 -16.97
N GLU A 199 -2.35 -9.40 -17.07
CA GLU A 199 -3.34 -10.47 -17.14
C GLU A 199 -4.08 -10.70 -15.81
N GLN A 200 -3.40 -10.48 -14.68
CA GLN A 200 -3.98 -10.62 -13.35
C GLN A 200 -3.87 -9.31 -12.57
N PRO A 201 -4.66 -8.28 -12.90
CA PRO A 201 -4.62 -7.02 -12.19
C PRO A 201 -4.95 -7.19 -10.70
N GLN A 202 -4.42 -6.28 -9.88
CA GLN A 202 -4.66 -6.34 -8.43
C GLN A 202 -6.18 -6.15 -8.20
N PRO A 203 -6.85 -6.96 -7.36
CA PRO A 203 -8.31 -7.00 -7.32
C PRO A 203 -8.98 -5.65 -7.05
N VAL A 204 -8.32 -4.78 -6.28
CA VAL A 204 -8.84 -3.42 -6.05
C VAL A 204 -8.77 -2.61 -7.35
N THR A 205 -7.63 -2.62 -8.03
CA THR A 205 -7.43 -1.96 -9.32
C THR A 205 -8.38 -2.50 -10.38
N GLU A 206 -8.49 -3.83 -10.49
CA GLU A 206 -9.39 -4.50 -11.43
C GLU A 206 -10.85 -4.10 -11.19
N LEU A 207 -11.28 -3.99 -9.92
CA LEU A 207 -12.62 -3.52 -9.58
C LEU A 207 -12.86 -2.09 -10.05
N TYR A 208 -11.92 -1.18 -9.80
CA TYR A 208 -12.02 0.21 -10.28
C TYR A 208 -12.09 0.28 -11.81
N GLU A 209 -11.22 -0.45 -12.51
CA GLU A 209 -11.19 -0.50 -13.98
C GLU A 209 -12.47 -1.12 -14.56
N PHE A 210 -12.96 -2.20 -13.95
CA PHE A 210 -14.20 -2.86 -14.33
C PHE A 210 -15.40 -1.91 -14.20
N CYS A 211 -15.54 -1.25 -13.05
CA CYS A 211 -16.64 -0.31 -12.83
C CYS A 211 -16.54 0.89 -13.78
N GLN A 212 -15.35 1.46 -13.97
CA GLN A 212 -15.13 2.58 -14.89
C GLN A 212 -15.52 2.22 -16.33
N LYS A 213 -15.12 1.05 -16.81
CA LYS A 213 -15.44 0.56 -18.16
C LYS A 213 -16.95 0.47 -18.41
N HIS A 214 -17.73 0.18 -17.37
CA HIS A 214 -19.19 0.07 -17.43
C HIS A 214 -19.92 1.34 -16.97
N GLY A 215 -19.19 2.43 -16.71
CA GLY A 215 -19.78 3.70 -16.27
C GLY A 215 -20.35 3.69 -14.86
N MET A 216 -19.92 2.75 -14.02
CA MET A 216 -20.34 2.61 -12.62
C MET A 216 -19.34 3.32 -11.69
N ASP A 217 -19.84 3.96 -10.64
CA ASP A 217 -19.03 4.52 -9.55
C ASP A 217 -18.79 3.47 -8.47
N VAL A 218 -17.57 3.38 -7.93
CA VAL A 218 -17.23 2.38 -6.91
C VAL A 218 -16.52 2.99 -5.71
N ILE A 219 -17.03 2.66 -4.53
CA ILE A 219 -16.52 3.14 -3.25
C ILE A 219 -16.19 1.93 -2.37
N ILE A 220 -14.98 1.92 -1.82
CA ILE A 220 -14.53 0.87 -0.89
C ILE A 220 -14.24 1.53 0.45
N THR A 221 -15.11 1.32 1.44
CA THR A 221 -15.00 1.96 2.76
C THR A 221 -14.68 0.96 3.87
N PRO A 222 -13.88 1.34 4.87
CA PRO A 222 -13.75 0.53 6.08
C PRO A 222 -15.05 0.65 6.90
N GLN A 223 -15.56 -0.47 7.40
CA GLN A 223 -16.66 -0.52 8.36
C GLN A 223 -16.12 -0.99 9.71
N ARG A 224 -16.50 -0.30 10.79
CA ARG A 224 -16.26 -0.79 12.15
C ARG A 224 -17.43 -1.69 12.53
N ASP A 225 -17.12 -2.94 12.83
CA ASP A 225 -18.07 -3.83 13.48
C ASP A 225 -17.94 -3.62 14.99
N GLU A 226 -18.96 -3.01 15.61
CA GLU A 226 -18.98 -2.75 17.06
C GLU A 226 -18.99 -4.06 17.89
N THR A 227 -19.38 -5.18 17.28
CA THR A 227 -19.42 -6.50 17.94
C THR A 227 -18.15 -7.33 17.75
N LYS A 228 -17.33 -7.03 16.73
CA LYS A 228 -16.08 -7.76 16.42
C LYS A 228 -14.86 -6.84 16.50
N ARG A 229 -14.33 -6.67 17.70
CA ARG A 229 -13.13 -5.84 17.97
C ARG A 229 -11.85 -6.22 17.21
N ILE A 230 -11.78 -7.36 16.51
CA ILE A 230 -10.50 -7.97 16.06
C ILE A 230 -10.35 -8.01 14.53
N GLU A 231 -11.41 -7.80 13.75
CA GLU A 231 -11.34 -7.92 12.29
C GLU A 231 -11.61 -6.58 11.60
N ASN A 232 -10.70 -6.17 10.69
CA ASN A 232 -10.96 -5.05 9.80
C ASN A 232 -11.96 -5.53 8.75
N VAL A 233 -13.04 -4.78 8.56
CA VAL A 233 -14.04 -5.05 7.53
C VAL A 233 -14.00 -3.92 6.51
N TYR A 234 -14.00 -4.28 5.22
CA TYR A 234 -14.21 -3.34 4.12
C TYR A 234 -15.46 -3.72 3.36
N VAL A 235 -16.20 -2.69 2.94
CA VAL A 235 -17.42 -2.84 2.16
C VAL A 235 -17.26 -2.14 0.83
N VAL A 236 -17.72 -2.79 -0.23
CA VAL A 236 -17.77 -2.26 -1.58
C VAL A 236 -19.20 -1.85 -1.90
N TYR A 237 -19.35 -0.59 -2.28
CA TYR A 237 -20.56 -0.06 -2.86
C TYR A 237 -20.31 0.28 -4.33
N VAL A 238 -21.26 -0.08 -5.20
CA VAL A 238 -21.25 0.30 -6.61
C VAL A 238 -22.54 1.07 -6.92
N ASP A 239 -22.41 2.27 -7.48
CA ASP A 239 -23.51 3.21 -7.71
C ASP A 239 -24.38 3.47 -6.45
N GLY A 240 -23.76 3.37 -5.26
CA GLY A 240 -24.41 3.56 -3.96
C GLY A 240 -25.17 2.35 -3.43
N GLU A 241 -25.13 1.22 -4.13
CA GLU A 241 -25.70 -0.07 -3.69
C GLU A 241 -24.61 -0.97 -3.10
N PHE A 242 -24.95 -1.71 -2.05
CA PHE A 242 -24.04 -2.68 -1.46
C PHE A 242 -23.80 -3.84 -2.43
N VAL A 243 -22.53 -4.17 -2.68
CA VAL A 243 -22.15 -5.31 -3.53
C VAL A 243 -21.51 -6.42 -2.72
N ALA A 244 -20.52 -6.10 -1.89
CA ALA A 244 -19.79 -7.10 -1.13
C ALA A 244 -19.11 -6.51 0.10
N SER A 245 -18.77 -7.39 1.04
CA SER A 245 -17.86 -7.07 2.14
C SER A 245 -16.75 -8.12 2.25
N GLY A 246 -15.62 -7.73 2.81
CA GLY A 246 -14.49 -8.61 3.08
C GLY A 246 -13.82 -8.24 4.39
N SER A 247 -13.43 -9.25 5.16
CA SER A 247 -12.77 -9.06 6.46
C SER A 247 -11.38 -9.66 6.51
N SER A 248 -10.54 -9.13 7.41
CA SER A 248 -9.23 -9.67 7.79
C SER A 248 -8.64 -8.94 9.01
N LYS A 249 -7.74 -9.59 9.75
CA LYS A 249 -6.91 -8.97 10.79
C LYS A 249 -6.04 -7.81 10.27
N LYS A 250 -5.80 -7.70 8.96
CA LYS A 250 -5.09 -6.56 8.35
C LYS A 250 -5.96 -5.80 7.34
N LYS A 251 -5.98 -4.47 7.47
CA LYS A 251 -6.73 -3.53 6.61
C LYS A 251 -6.55 -3.80 5.10
N GLY A 252 -5.31 -4.01 4.66
CA GLY A 252 -5.01 -4.22 3.24
C GLY A 252 -5.58 -5.52 2.67
N ILE A 253 -5.63 -6.60 3.46
CA ILE A 253 -6.22 -7.87 3.01
C ILE A 253 -7.74 -7.79 2.99
N ALA A 254 -8.33 -7.21 4.04
CA ALA A 254 -9.77 -6.99 4.10
C ALA A 254 -10.29 -6.24 2.86
N LYS A 255 -9.57 -5.18 2.47
CA LYS A 255 -9.87 -4.41 1.25
C LYS A 255 -9.78 -5.24 -0.04
N VAL A 256 -8.72 -6.05 -0.18
CA VAL A 256 -8.53 -6.93 -1.35
C VAL A 256 -9.61 -8.02 -1.41
N ASN A 257 -9.95 -8.61 -0.27
CA ASN A 257 -11.01 -9.62 -0.18
C ASN A 257 -12.37 -9.04 -0.58
N ALA A 258 -12.71 -7.85 -0.08
CA ALA A 258 -13.93 -7.14 -0.44
C ALA A 258 -14.00 -6.89 -1.96
N ALA A 259 -12.88 -6.44 -2.55
CA ALA A 259 -12.79 -6.21 -4.00
C ALA A 259 -12.89 -7.50 -4.82
N LYS A 260 -12.23 -8.60 -4.41
CA LYS A 260 -12.33 -9.92 -5.06
C LYS A 260 -13.77 -10.43 -5.09
N ILE A 261 -14.49 -10.31 -3.97
CA ILE A 261 -15.89 -10.74 -3.89
C ILE A 261 -16.75 -9.85 -4.78
N ALA A 262 -16.61 -8.52 -4.68
CA ALA A 262 -17.37 -7.59 -5.51
C ALA A 262 -17.19 -7.84 -7.01
N LEU A 263 -15.96 -8.05 -7.47
CA LEU A 263 -15.67 -8.39 -8.87
C LEU A 263 -16.40 -9.65 -9.33
N ARG A 264 -16.47 -10.68 -8.47
CA ARG A 264 -17.17 -11.93 -8.78
C ARG A 264 -18.66 -11.69 -8.94
N GLU A 265 -19.27 -10.99 -7.98
CA GLU A 265 -20.71 -10.66 -8.00
C GLU A 265 -21.07 -9.83 -9.23
N LEU A 266 -20.29 -8.78 -9.52
CA LEU A 266 -20.53 -7.91 -10.69
C LEU A 266 -20.38 -8.67 -12.01
N LYS A 267 -19.35 -9.51 -12.16
CA LYS A 267 -19.18 -10.33 -13.36
C LYS A 267 -20.35 -11.32 -13.54
N GLN A 268 -20.83 -11.93 -12.46
CA GLN A 268 -21.99 -12.83 -12.52
C GLN A 268 -23.27 -12.10 -12.91
N LEU A 269 -23.53 -10.92 -12.34
CA LEU A 269 -24.68 -10.09 -12.69
C LEU A 269 -24.69 -9.70 -14.17
N MET A 270 -23.52 -9.40 -14.76
CA MET A 270 -23.41 -9.07 -16.18
C MET A 270 -23.62 -10.28 -17.10
N CYS A 271 -23.13 -11.47 -16.73
CA CYS A 271 -23.38 -12.70 -17.50
C CYS A 271 -24.86 -13.10 -17.56
N ILE A 272 -25.65 -12.78 -16.53
CA ILE A 272 -27.10 -13.03 -16.51
C ILE A 272 -27.85 -12.09 -17.47
N ASN A 273 -27.38 -10.85 -17.60
CA ASN A 273 -27.97 -9.86 -18.52
C ASN A 273 -27.67 -10.17 -19.98
N ASP A 274 -26.52 -10.78 -20.30
CA ASP A 274 -26.21 -11.23 -21.67
C ASP A 274 -26.99 -12.50 -22.07
N ALA A 275 -27.26 -13.41 -21.13
CA ALA A 275 -28.01 -14.65 -21.40
C ALA A 275 -29.52 -14.46 -21.57
N SER A 276 -30.07 -13.29 -21.19
CA SER A 276 -31.50 -12.98 -21.28
C SER A 276 -31.91 -12.23 -22.56
N VAL A 277 -30.99 -12.04 -23.51
CA VAL A 277 -31.25 -11.32 -24.78
C VAL A 277 -31.67 -12.25 -25.94
N GLU A 278 -31.60 -13.58 -25.81
CA GLU A 278 -32.02 -14.51 -26.87
C GLU A 278 -33.32 -15.28 -26.58
N VAL A 279 -34.45 -14.63 -26.23
CA VAL A 279 -35.77 -15.18 -26.59
C VAL A 279 -36.78 -14.03 -26.84
N THR A 280 -37.33 -14.05 -28.06
CA THR A 280 -38.54 -13.36 -28.54
C THR A 280 -38.55 -11.83 -28.65
N ALA A 281 -38.21 -11.36 -29.85
CA ALA A 281 -38.81 -10.19 -30.43
C ALA A 281 -40.30 -10.45 -30.75
N THR A 282 -41.21 -9.88 -29.96
CA THR A 282 -42.53 -9.48 -30.45
C THR A 282 -42.94 -8.20 -29.74
N ALA A 283 -43.14 -7.16 -30.55
CA ALA A 283 -43.57 -5.85 -30.12
C ALA A 283 -44.91 -5.90 -29.39
N THR A 284 -44.99 -5.29 -28.20
CA THR A 284 -46.19 -4.56 -27.80
C THR A 284 -45.78 -3.38 -26.92
N THR A 285 -46.17 -2.21 -27.39
CA THR A 285 -46.09 -0.92 -26.72
C THR A 285 -46.68 -0.97 -25.31
N ASN A 286 -45.88 -0.62 -24.31
CA ASN A 286 -46.32 0.07 -23.11
C ASN A 286 -45.17 0.95 -22.60
N ALA A 287 -45.30 2.25 -22.84
CA ALA A 287 -44.42 3.27 -22.30
C ALA A 287 -44.69 3.40 -20.79
N SER A 288 -43.83 2.81 -19.98
CA SER A 288 -43.61 3.18 -18.59
C SER A 288 -42.14 2.91 -18.28
N GLY A 289 -41.26 3.73 -18.85
CA GLY A 289 -39.85 3.76 -18.47
C GLY A 289 -39.72 4.39 -17.08
N THR A 290 -39.68 3.58 -16.04
CA THR A 290 -39.10 4.00 -14.77
C THR A 290 -37.60 4.12 -14.97
N VAL A 291 -37.15 5.35 -15.28
CA VAL A 291 -35.75 5.73 -15.17
C VAL A 291 -35.35 5.52 -13.71
N THR A 292 -34.49 4.55 -13.44
CA THR A 292 -33.92 4.35 -12.11
C THR A 292 -33.19 5.64 -11.73
N ALA A 293 -33.74 6.38 -10.76
CA ALA A 293 -33.20 7.66 -10.34
C ALA A 293 -31.82 7.44 -9.70
N ARG A 294 -30.76 7.95 -10.35
CA ARG A 294 -29.41 8.01 -9.79
C ARG A 294 -29.49 8.63 -8.39
N ARG A 295 -28.98 7.94 -7.37
CA ARG A 295 -28.93 8.49 -6.00
C ARG A 295 -28.15 9.80 -6.04
N LYS A 296 -28.74 10.86 -5.48
CA LYS A 296 -28.14 12.19 -5.49
C LYS A 296 -26.80 12.16 -4.75
N PRO A 297 -25.74 12.79 -5.26
CA PRO A 297 -24.48 12.89 -4.55
C PRO A 297 -24.71 13.46 -3.14
N VAL A 298 -24.11 12.81 -2.13
CA VAL A 298 -24.18 13.28 -0.75
C VAL A 298 -23.17 14.40 -0.60
N PHE A 299 -23.68 15.62 -0.49
CA PHE A 299 -22.87 16.78 -0.23
C PHE A 299 -22.62 16.88 1.28
N ILE A 300 -21.35 17.08 1.64
CA ILE A 300 -20.97 17.49 2.98
C ILE A 300 -20.63 18.97 2.99
N LYS A 301 -20.70 19.57 4.17
CA LYS A 301 -20.33 20.97 4.41
C LYS A 301 -18.87 21.10 4.82
N VAL A 302 -18.30 22.29 4.64
CA VAL A 302 -16.90 22.56 5.00
C VAL A 302 -16.61 22.22 6.46
N GLU A 303 -17.49 22.57 7.40
CA GLU A 303 -17.32 22.26 8.84
C GLU A 303 -17.21 20.76 9.17
N GLN A 304 -17.72 19.88 8.29
CA GLN A 304 -17.77 18.43 8.52
C GLN A 304 -16.46 17.73 8.13
N ILE A 305 -15.51 18.48 7.56
CA ILE A 305 -14.24 17.96 7.08
C ILE A 305 -13.26 17.81 8.25
N GLN A 306 -12.56 16.67 8.29
CA GLN A 306 -11.58 16.36 9.33
C GLN A 306 -10.18 16.06 8.77
N PRO A 307 -9.10 16.24 9.57
CA PRO A 307 -7.74 15.92 9.15
C PRO A 307 -7.59 14.49 8.58
N GLY A 308 -6.94 14.36 7.43
CA GLY A 308 -6.63 13.06 6.81
C GLY A 308 -7.81 12.31 6.18
N THR A 309 -9.00 12.91 6.14
CA THR A 309 -10.19 12.31 5.49
C THR A 309 -10.19 12.52 3.97
N SER A 310 -10.92 11.68 3.23
CA SER A 310 -11.00 11.71 1.77
C SER A 310 -12.35 11.20 1.27
N GLY A 311 -12.64 11.38 -0.02
CA GLY A 311 -13.90 10.96 -0.64
C GLY A 311 -15.02 11.99 -0.56
N HIS A 312 -14.68 13.25 -0.29
CA HIS A 312 -15.67 14.29 -0.01
C HIS A 312 -16.28 14.86 -1.29
N THR A 313 -17.57 15.13 -1.25
CA THR A 313 -18.25 15.91 -2.28
C THR A 313 -18.77 17.21 -1.67
N LEU A 314 -18.27 18.34 -2.15
CA LEU A 314 -18.64 19.66 -1.63
C LEU A 314 -19.06 20.59 -2.75
N MET A 315 -19.97 21.51 -2.45
CA MET A 315 -20.29 22.66 -3.28
C MET A 315 -19.76 23.89 -2.59
N VAL A 316 -18.82 24.59 -3.22
CA VAL A 316 -18.12 25.73 -2.61
C VAL A 316 -18.02 26.89 -3.59
N LYS A 317 -17.96 28.11 -3.05
CA LYS A 317 -17.61 29.32 -3.80
C LYS A 317 -16.13 29.60 -3.63
N VAL A 318 -15.49 30.02 -4.72
CA VAL A 318 -14.10 30.47 -4.70
C VAL A 318 -14.07 31.93 -4.25
N VAL A 319 -13.52 32.16 -3.06
CA VAL A 319 -13.38 33.50 -2.45
C VAL A 319 -12.17 34.22 -3.05
N ASN A 320 -11.02 33.54 -3.11
CA ASN A 320 -9.78 34.07 -3.67
C ASN A 320 -8.94 32.96 -4.32
N SER A 321 -8.00 33.32 -5.20
CA SER A 321 -7.07 32.43 -5.90
C SER A 321 -5.69 33.07 -5.98
N ASN A 322 -4.70 32.46 -5.32
CA ASN A 322 -3.32 32.95 -5.23
C ASN A 322 -2.37 31.99 -5.98
N PRO A 323 -1.89 32.34 -7.19
CA PRO A 323 -0.92 31.53 -7.92
C PRO A 323 0.43 31.44 -7.20
N ILE A 324 0.96 30.22 -7.07
CA ILE A 324 2.27 29.97 -6.46
C ILE A 324 3.32 29.86 -7.57
N LYS A 325 4.31 30.76 -7.57
CA LYS A 325 5.47 30.66 -8.45
C LYS A 325 6.41 29.56 -7.96
N VAL A 326 6.46 28.43 -8.68
CA VAL A 326 7.43 27.37 -8.42
C VAL A 326 8.81 27.84 -8.89
N THR A 327 9.65 28.33 -7.98
CA THR A 327 11.05 28.64 -8.30
C THR A 327 11.83 27.33 -8.43
N SER A 328 12.21 26.95 -9.65
CA SER A 328 13.15 25.86 -9.89
C SER A 328 14.53 26.24 -9.35
N LYS A 329 14.83 25.90 -8.10
CA LYS A 329 16.20 25.82 -7.61
C LYS A 329 16.77 24.48 -8.08
N ASN A 330 17.20 24.42 -9.34
CA ASN A 330 18.21 23.49 -9.84
C ASN A 330 18.60 23.89 -11.27
N GLY A 331 19.30 25.03 -11.38
CA GLY A 331 20.04 25.39 -12.58
C GLY A 331 21.33 24.57 -12.66
N ASN A 332 21.26 23.38 -13.25
CA ASN A 332 22.32 22.83 -14.12
C ASN A 332 21.92 21.42 -14.57
N ARG A 333 21.36 21.32 -15.78
CA ARG A 333 21.59 20.19 -16.68
C ARG A 333 21.21 20.62 -18.09
N SER A 334 22.24 20.89 -18.87
CA SER A 334 22.21 20.84 -20.33
C SER A 334 21.89 19.42 -20.78
N SER A 335 20.83 19.23 -21.56
CA SER A 335 20.82 18.31 -22.71
C SER A 335 19.49 18.37 -23.46
N LEU A 336 19.62 18.26 -24.77
CA LEU A 336 18.59 18.24 -25.80
C LEU A 336 17.38 17.36 -25.44
N SER A 337 16.24 17.97 -25.18
CA SER A 337 14.94 17.40 -25.58
C SER A 337 14.00 18.53 -26.00
N SER A 338 13.53 18.46 -27.24
CA SER A 338 12.66 19.45 -27.86
C SER A 338 11.19 19.25 -27.46
N ARG A 339 10.91 19.21 -26.16
CA ARG A 339 9.56 19.39 -25.60
C ARG A 339 9.66 20.34 -24.41
N PRO A 340 8.93 21.48 -24.41
CA PRO A 340 8.96 22.39 -23.27
C PRO A 340 8.35 21.67 -22.06
N PHE A 341 9.18 21.41 -21.04
CA PHE A 341 8.71 20.98 -19.72
C PHE A 341 7.96 22.17 -19.11
N GLN A 342 6.64 22.22 -19.26
CA GLN A 342 5.85 23.23 -18.58
C GLN A 342 5.93 22.95 -17.07
N ALA A 343 6.48 23.89 -16.32
CA ALA A 343 6.52 23.78 -14.87
C ALA A 343 5.09 23.59 -14.33
N PRO A 344 4.89 22.73 -13.30
CA PRO A 344 3.57 22.51 -12.72
C PRO A 344 3.00 23.84 -12.22
N ARG A 345 1.78 24.18 -12.66
CA ARG A 345 1.05 25.38 -12.22
C ARG A 345 0.29 25.02 -10.95
N ILE A 346 0.49 25.78 -9.87
CA ILE A 346 -0.19 25.56 -8.59
C ILE A 346 -0.78 26.90 -8.14
N ALA A 347 -1.99 26.87 -7.58
CA ALA A 347 -2.58 28.00 -6.88
C ALA A 347 -3.21 27.52 -5.56
N GLU A 348 -3.11 28.35 -4.53
CA GLU A 348 -3.89 28.20 -3.30
C GLU A 348 -5.14 29.07 -3.41
N CYS A 349 -6.30 28.44 -3.40
CA CYS A 349 -7.58 29.11 -3.54
C CYS A 349 -8.34 29.02 -2.22
N LEU A 350 -8.80 30.14 -1.67
CA LEU A 350 -9.70 30.11 -0.53
C LEU A 350 -11.09 29.76 -1.05
N VAL A 351 -11.67 28.66 -0.58
CA VAL A 351 -13.00 28.20 -0.99
C VAL A 351 -13.87 27.96 0.23
N GLY A 352 -15.17 28.15 0.12
CA GLY A 352 -16.06 27.89 1.25
C GLY A 352 -17.53 27.82 0.89
N ASP A 353 -18.31 27.45 1.90
CA ASP A 353 -19.76 27.44 1.90
C ASP A 353 -20.28 28.26 3.10
N GLU A 354 -21.57 28.15 3.42
CA GLU A 354 -22.17 28.87 4.54
C GLU A 354 -21.67 28.43 5.93
N THR A 355 -20.91 27.33 6.01
CA THR A 355 -20.39 26.77 7.27
C THR A 355 -18.94 27.15 7.54
N GLY A 356 -18.17 27.52 6.53
CA GLY A 356 -16.78 27.90 6.70
C GLY A 356 -15.98 27.96 5.40
N VAL A 357 -14.69 28.26 5.55
CA VAL A 357 -13.71 28.28 4.46
C VAL A 357 -12.53 27.34 4.71
N ILE A 358 -11.94 26.86 3.63
CA ILE A 358 -10.74 26.04 3.61
C ILE A 358 -9.90 26.39 2.39
N VAL A 359 -8.58 26.28 2.50
CA VAL A 359 -7.64 26.46 1.38
C VAL A 359 -7.67 25.23 0.49
N PHE A 360 -8.04 25.41 -0.76
CA PHE A 360 -7.97 24.42 -1.82
C PHE A 360 -6.67 24.54 -2.63
N THR A 361 -5.97 23.43 -2.85
CA THR A 361 -4.76 23.38 -3.69
C THR A 361 -5.12 23.02 -5.12
N ALA A 362 -5.21 24.02 -6.00
CA ALA A 362 -5.47 23.84 -7.43
C ALA A 362 -4.17 23.51 -8.19
N ARG A 363 -4.22 22.52 -9.09
CA ARG A 363 -3.07 22.11 -9.92
C ARG A 363 -3.40 22.10 -11.41
N ASN A 364 -2.44 22.53 -12.22
CA ASN A 364 -2.51 22.54 -13.69
C ASN A 364 -3.81 23.21 -14.19
N ASP A 365 -4.63 22.47 -14.93
CA ASP A 365 -5.87 22.96 -15.54
C ASP A 365 -6.89 23.46 -14.50
N GLN A 366 -6.85 22.91 -13.27
CA GLN A 366 -7.72 23.37 -12.18
C GLN A 366 -7.48 24.86 -11.84
N VAL A 367 -6.26 25.37 -12.04
CA VAL A 367 -5.93 26.78 -11.76
C VAL A 367 -6.76 27.73 -12.62
N GLU A 368 -7.12 27.31 -13.83
CA GLU A 368 -7.94 28.11 -14.74
C GLU A 368 -9.43 28.06 -14.36
N THR A 369 -9.84 26.96 -13.74
CA THR A 369 -11.20 26.74 -13.25
C THR A 369 -11.50 27.53 -11.96
N MET A 370 -10.51 27.64 -11.07
CA MET A 370 -10.68 28.20 -9.73
C MET A 370 -10.50 29.73 -9.70
N LYS A 371 -11.44 30.47 -10.29
CA LYS A 371 -11.44 31.95 -10.33
C LYS A 371 -12.34 32.53 -9.22
N PRO A 372 -11.99 33.67 -8.60
CA PRO A 372 -12.84 34.31 -7.60
C PRO A 372 -14.27 34.54 -8.11
N GLY A 373 -15.26 34.23 -7.28
CA GLY A 373 -16.69 34.33 -7.60
C GLY A 373 -17.29 33.10 -8.29
N THR A 374 -16.49 32.12 -8.74
CA THR A 374 -17.04 30.88 -9.31
C THR A 374 -17.59 29.96 -8.23
N THR A 375 -18.72 29.31 -8.51
CA THR A 375 -19.21 28.17 -7.71
C THR A 375 -18.75 26.88 -8.37
N VAL A 376 -18.18 25.99 -7.56
CA VAL A 376 -17.63 24.71 -8.02
C VAL A 376 -18.14 23.56 -7.16
N ILE A 377 -18.35 22.41 -7.79
CA ILE A 377 -18.50 21.12 -7.12
C ILE A 377 -17.14 20.42 -7.13
N LEU A 378 -16.64 20.10 -5.95
CA LEU A 378 -15.44 19.30 -5.73
C LEU A 378 -15.87 17.87 -5.40
N ARG A 379 -15.64 16.93 -6.31
CA ARG A 379 -15.98 15.51 -6.13
C ARG A 379 -14.74 14.69 -5.78
N ASN A 380 -14.91 13.74 -4.85
CA ASN A 380 -13.84 12.88 -4.36
C ASN A 380 -12.62 13.68 -3.86
N ALA A 381 -12.90 14.78 -3.16
CA ALA A 381 -11.88 15.64 -2.58
C ALA A 381 -11.28 14.98 -1.33
N LYS A 382 -10.04 15.36 -1.02
CA LYS A 382 -9.29 14.87 0.14
C LYS A 382 -8.64 16.00 0.92
N ILE A 383 -8.27 15.68 2.15
CA ILE A 383 -7.51 16.58 3.02
C ILE A 383 -6.04 16.19 3.03
N ASP A 384 -5.23 17.11 2.52
CA ASP A 384 -3.78 17.08 2.64
C ASP A 384 -3.36 17.92 3.84
N MET A 385 -2.55 17.35 4.74
CA MET A 385 -1.94 18.09 5.84
C MET A 385 -0.67 18.79 5.36
N PHE A 386 -0.55 20.10 5.63
CA PHE A 386 0.63 20.88 5.29
C PHE A 386 1.01 21.77 6.46
N LYS A 387 2.20 21.56 7.03
CA LYS A 387 2.70 22.31 8.20
C LYS A 387 1.65 22.41 9.34
N GLY A 388 1.05 21.28 9.70
CA GLY A 388 0.05 21.21 10.78
C GLY A 388 -1.35 21.75 10.43
N THR A 389 -1.58 22.28 9.24
CA THR A 389 -2.87 22.88 8.83
C THR A 389 -3.47 22.15 7.63
N MET A 390 -4.80 22.13 7.49
CA MET A 390 -5.51 21.37 6.44
C MET A 390 -5.57 22.13 5.10
N ARG A 391 -5.35 21.41 3.98
CA ARG A 391 -5.68 21.86 2.61
C ARG A 391 -6.62 20.86 1.97
N LEU A 392 -7.65 21.37 1.31
CA LEU A 392 -8.50 20.58 0.43
C LEU A 392 -7.79 20.38 -0.92
N ALA A 393 -7.88 19.18 -1.49
CA ALA A 393 -7.32 18.90 -2.80
C ALA A 393 -8.22 17.93 -3.57
N VAL A 394 -8.23 18.07 -4.89
CA VAL A 394 -8.79 17.08 -5.81
C VAL A 394 -7.64 16.57 -6.67
N ASP A 395 -7.35 15.28 -6.57
CA ASP A 395 -6.32 14.63 -7.38
C ASP A 395 -6.91 14.06 -8.67
N LYS A 396 -6.12 13.29 -9.42
CA LYS A 396 -6.51 12.78 -10.74
C LYS A 396 -7.71 11.81 -10.73
N TRP A 397 -8.20 11.42 -9.55
CA TRP A 397 -9.35 10.52 -9.37
C TRP A 397 -10.60 11.26 -8.91
N GLY A 398 -10.52 12.57 -8.67
CA GLY A 398 -11.68 13.42 -8.40
C GLY A 398 -11.92 14.42 -9.51
N ARG A 399 -12.95 15.26 -9.35
CA ARG A 399 -13.37 16.21 -10.38
C ARG A 399 -13.72 17.56 -9.79
N VAL A 400 -13.33 18.62 -10.50
CA VAL A 400 -13.74 20.00 -10.23
C VAL A 400 -14.70 20.39 -11.34
N GLU A 401 -15.96 20.66 -11.00
CA GLU A 401 -17.01 21.04 -11.95
C GLU A 401 -17.48 22.45 -11.65
N VAL A 402 -17.38 23.37 -12.60
CA VAL A 402 -18.00 24.70 -12.47
C VAL A 402 -19.50 24.55 -12.67
N ILE A 403 -20.27 25.19 -11.81
CA ILE A 403 -21.73 25.22 -11.89
C ILE A 403 -22.25 26.65 -11.91
N GLU A 404 -23.55 26.81 -12.12
CA GLU A 404 -24.20 28.11 -11.96
C GLU A 404 -24.01 28.64 -10.52
N PRO A 405 -23.93 29.97 -10.34
CA PRO A 405 -23.72 30.57 -9.03
C PRO A 405 -24.76 30.09 -8.01
N ALA A 406 -24.30 29.44 -6.94
CA ALA A 406 -25.19 28.97 -5.90
C ALA A 406 -25.65 30.12 -4.98
N ASP A 407 -26.86 29.99 -4.45
CA ASP A 407 -27.49 30.99 -3.57
C ASP A 407 -27.15 30.73 -2.10
N PHE A 408 -25.88 30.97 -1.73
CA PHE A 408 -25.41 31.01 -0.34
C PHE A 408 -24.27 32.02 -0.19
N GLU A 409 -24.14 32.62 1.00
CA GLU A 409 -22.99 33.45 1.35
C GLU A 409 -21.92 32.60 2.05
N VAL A 410 -20.65 32.91 1.79
CA VAL A 410 -19.53 32.15 2.37
C VAL A 410 -19.21 32.67 3.76
N LEU A 411 -19.12 31.78 4.75
CA LEU A 411 -18.72 32.14 6.11
C LEU A 411 -17.19 32.20 6.23
N GLU A 412 -16.60 33.37 5.94
CA GLU A 412 -15.13 33.54 5.98
C GLU A 412 -14.53 33.57 7.39
N SER A 413 -15.34 33.80 8.43
CA SER A 413 -14.89 33.89 9.82
C SER A 413 -14.45 32.55 10.42
N TYR A 414 -14.89 31.42 9.85
CA TYR A 414 -14.52 30.08 10.28
C TYR A 414 -13.61 29.41 9.25
N ASN A 415 -12.29 29.53 9.44
CA ASN A 415 -11.29 29.05 8.50
C ASN A 415 -10.55 27.81 9.02
N LEU A 416 -10.87 26.65 8.45
CA LEU A 416 -10.28 25.36 8.82
C LEU A 416 -8.79 25.24 8.48
N SER A 417 -8.28 26.04 7.55
CA SER A 417 -6.85 26.06 7.20
C SER A 417 -6.00 26.92 8.14
N LEU A 418 -6.62 27.66 9.07
CA LEU A 418 -5.91 28.38 10.14
C LEU A 418 -5.84 27.57 11.44
N VAL A 419 -6.56 26.44 11.52
CA VAL A 419 -6.52 25.54 12.68
C VAL A 419 -5.26 24.67 12.60
N GLU A 420 -4.39 24.82 13.58
CA GLU A 420 -3.23 23.94 13.74
C GLU A 420 -3.65 22.65 14.46
N TYR A 421 -3.32 21.51 13.83
CA TYR A 421 -3.56 20.19 14.36
C TYR A 421 -2.24 19.58 14.79
N GLU A 422 -2.15 19.19 16.06
CA GLU A 422 -1.05 18.41 16.59
C GLU A 422 -1.31 16.91 16.37
N LEU A 423 -0.29 16.21 15.89
CA LEU A 423 -0.37 14.77 15.68
C LEU A 423 -0.16 14.10 17.04
N VAL A 424 -1.26 13.75 17.70
CA VAL A 424 -1.21 13.04 18.99
C VAL A 424 -0.91 11.57 18.72
N ASP A 425 0.32 11.15 18.97
CA ASP A 425 0.66 9.73 19.08
C ASP A 425 -0.01 9.20 20.36
N VAL A 426 -1.18 8.60 20.22
CA VAL A 426 -1.84 7.91 21.33
C VAL A 426 -1.03 6.64 21.64
N GLY A 427 -0.11 6.75 22.59
CA GLY A 427 0.56 5.59 23.19
C GLY A 427 -0.47 4.63 23.79
N GLU A 428 -0.26 3.34 23.59
CA GLU A 428 -1.15 2.23 24.00
C GLU A 428 -1.37 2.07 25.53
N SER A 429 -1.17 3.09 26.37
CA SER A 429 -1.18 2.93 27.84
C SER A 429 -2.24 3.66 28.65
N ASP A 430 -3.06 4.58 28.11
CA ASP A 430 -3.94 5.42 28.94
C ASP A 430 -5.44 5.36 28.56
N GLN A 431 -6.03 4.16 28.57
CA GLN A 431 -7.51 3.98 28.58
C GLN A 431 -8.05 3.32 29.87
N LYS A 432 -7.26 3.30 30.95
CA LYS A 432 -7.71 2.86 32.28
C LYS A 432 -7.60 3.98 33.30
N SER A 433 -8.54 4.93 33.28
CA SER A 433 -9.01 5.69 34.47
C SER A 433 -9.85 6.89 34.02
N TYR A 434 -11.12 6.69 33.66
CA TYR A 434 -12.08 7.82 33.59
C TYR A 434 -13.54 7.40 33.80
N PHE A 435 -13.77 6.28 34.49
CA PHE A 435 -15.08 5.89 35.03
C PHE A 435 -14.85 5.19 36.35
N ASP A 436 -14.58 6.00 37.38
CA ASP A 436 -14.83 5.71 38.79
C ASP A 436 -14.65 7.04 39.52
N GLU A 437 -15.72 7.83 39.57
CA GLU A 437 -16.10 8.68 40.71
C GLU A 437 -17.47 9.33 40.40
N ASP A 438 -18.41 9.02 41.31
CA ASP A 438 -19.79 9.47 41.52
C ASP A 438 -20.94 9.01 40.61
#